data_AF-A0A840A547-F1
#
_entry.id   AF-A0A840A547-F1
#
_cell.length_a   1.000
_cell.length_b   1.000
_cell.length_c   1.000
_cell.angle_alpha   90.00
_cell.angle_beta   90.00
_cell.angle_gamma   90.00
#
_symmetry.space_group_name_H-M   'P 1'
#
loop_
_entity.id
_entity.type
_entity.pdbx_description
1 polymer ?
#
loop_
_entity_poly.entity_id
_entity_poly.type
_entity_poly.pdbx_seq_one_letter_code
_entity_poly.pdbx_strand_id
1 'polypeptide(L)'
;MALPARAPTSPDTPSPTWQIGVEVDLATALALSRATTRALLELSPLAHREITAALEHEIDVLERQSDPLSLAAANAVRQYLPEAA
;
A
#
# COMPACT_ATOMS: atom_id res chain seq x y z
N MET A 1 43.66 -29.73 -22.96
CA MET A 1 42.95 -29.66 -21.67
C MET A 1 41.85 -28.62 -21.80
N ALA A 2 40.59 -29.06 -21.83
CA ALA A 2 39.43 -28.17 -21.92
C ALA A 2 39.04 -27.69 -20.51
N LEU A 3 38.88 -26.38 -20.34
CA LEU A 3 38.35 -25.78 -19.11
C LEU A 3 36.86 -26.18 -18.96
N PRO A 4 36.39 -26.50 -17.73
CA PRO A 4 34.98 -26.81 -17.52
C PRO A 4 34.13 -25.57 -17.77
N ALA A 5 33.09 -25.73 -18.61
CA ALA A 5 32.09 -24.70 -18.86
C ALA A 5 31.41 -24.33 -17.53
N ARG A 6 31.53 -23.06 -17.14
CA ARG A 6 30.84 -22.50 -15.98
C ARG A 6 29.34 -22.59 -16.26
N ALA A 7 28.62 -23.38 -15.45
CA ALA A 7 27.17 -23.49 -15.56
C ALA A 7 26.54 -22.09 -15.42
N PRO A 8 25.56 -21.71 -16.26
CA PRO A 8 24.81 -20.49 -16.07
C PRO A 8 23.96 -20.65 -14.82
N THR A 9 24.35 -20.00 -13.73
CA THR A 9 23.46 -19.79 -12.59
C THR A 9 22.30 -18.91 -13.09
N SER A 10 21.12 -19.50 -13.30
CA SER A 10 19.93 -18.74 -13.67
C SER A 10 19.68 -17.65 -12.63
N PRO A 11 19.63 -16.37 -13.00
CA PRO A 11 19.46 -15.27 -12.06
C PRO A 11 17.98 -14.93 -11.79
N ASP A 12 17.04 -15.84 -12.06
CA ASP A 12 15.60 -15.51 -12.08
C ASP A 12 14.91 -15.54 -10.71
N THR A 13 15.59 -15.97 -9.64
CA THR A 13 15.05 -15.91 -8.28
C THR A 13 15.66 -14.74 -7.51
N PRO A 14 14.89 -13.70 -7.14
CA PRO A 14 15.40 -12.59 -6.35
C PRO A 14 15.97 -13.10 -5.02
N SER A 15 17.10 -12.52 -4.58
CA SER A 15 17.71 -12.92 -3.32
C SER A 15 16.77 -12.60 -2.14
N PRO A 16 16.79 -13.40 -1.06
CA PRO A 16 15.99 -13.12 0.14
C PRO A 16 16.24 -11.73 0.72
N THR A 17 17.48 -11.24 0.64
CA THR A 17 17.86 -9.88 1.07
C THR A 17 17.19 -8.78 0.25
N TRP A 18 17.00 -9.00 -1.06
CA TRP A 18 16.27 -8.05 -1.91
C TRP A 18 14.79 -8.02 -1.56
N GLN A 19 14.17 -9.19 -1.35
CA GLN A 19 12.75 -9.29 -0.95
C GLN A 19 12.49 -8.56 0.37
N ILE A 20 13.36 -8.77 1.37
CA ILE A 20 13.28 -8.06 2.65
C ILE A 20 13.40 -6.55 2.46
N GLY A 21 14.32 -6.09 1.60
CA GLY A 21 14.46 -4.66 1.28
C GLY A 21 13.18 -4.06 0.72
N VAL A 22 12.55 -4.74 -0.25
CA VAL A 22 11.28 -4.29 -0.84
C VAL A 22 10.16 -4.26 0.18
N GLU A 23 10.06 -5.26 1.06
CA GLU A 23 9.05 -5.30 2.12
C GLU A 23 9.23 -4.15 3.13
N VAL A 24 10.48 -3.85 3.50
CA VAL A 24 10.82 -2.73 4.40
C VAL A 24 10.47 -1.39 3.75
N ASP A 25 10.81 -1.20 2.47
CA ASP A 25 10.52 0.02 1.72
C ASP A 25 9.00 0.21 1.58
N LEU A 26 8.25 -0.86 1.28
CA LEU A 26 6.80 -0.83 1.21
C LEU A 26 6.17 -0.46 2.55
N ALA A 27 6.61 -1.11 3.64
CA ALA A 27 6.13 -0.82 4.99
C ALA A 27 6.42 0.64 5.39
N THR A 28 7.60 1.13 5.02
CA THR A 28 8.03 2.51 5.30
C THR A 28 7.19 3.53 4.51
N ALA A 29 6.98 3.29 3.22
CA ALA A 29 6.15 4.14 2.37
C ALA A 29 4.71 4.20 2.88
N LEU A 30 4.14 3.07 3.30
CA LEU A 30 2.80 3.00 3.89
C LEU A 30 2.73 3.76 5.21
N ALA A 31 3.75 3.64 6.08
CA ALA A 31 3.80 4.37 7.35
C ALA A 31 3.86 5.89 7.13
N LEU A 32 4.70 6.36 6.20
CA LEU A 32 4.82 7.77 5.86
C LEU A 32 3.51 8.31 5.26
N SER A 33 2.92 7.59 4.31
CA SER A 33 1.64 7.98 3.70
C SER A 33 0.55 8.16 4.77
N ARG A 34 0.42 7.22 5.72
CA ARG A 34 -0.53 7.34 6.83
C ARG A 34 -0.25 8.55 7.73
N ALA A 35 1.01 8.81 8.05
CA ALA A 35 1.40 9.96 8.86
C ALA A 35 1.08 11.28 8.14
N THR A 36 1.37 11.37 6.85
CA THR A 36 1.05 12.54 6.03
C THR A 36 -0.45 12.78 5.96
N THR A 37 -1.25 11.74 5.70
CA THR A 37 -2.71 11.89 5.67
C THR A 37 -3.24 12.39 7.02
N ARG A 38 -2.79 11.82 8.14
CA ARG A 38 -3.19 12.31 9.49
C ARG A 38 -2.82 13.76 9.72
N ALA A 39 -1.59 14.15 9.41
CA ALA A 39 -1.15 15.53 9.55
C ALA A 39 -2.00 16.48 8.69
N LEU A 40 -2.36 16.10 7.46
CA LEU A 40 -3.22 16.90 6.59
C LEU A 40 -4.65 17.05 7.14
N LEU A 41 -5.21 15.96 7.69
CA LEU A 41 -6.53 15.96 8.32
C LEU A 41 -6.58 16.87 9.57
N GLU A 42 -5.48 16.96 10.32
CA GLU A 42 -5.37 17.81 11.52
C GLU A 42 -5.16 19.29 11.19
N LEU A 43 -4.53 19.61 10.06
CA LEU A 43 -4.16 20.99 9.70
C LEU A 43 -5.31 21.82 9.12
N SER A 44 -6.30 21.20 8.48
CA SER A 44 -7.36 21.93 7.78
C SER A 44 -8.69 21.17 7.75
N PRO A 45 -9.79 21.78 8.26
CA PRO A 45 -11.14 21.21 8.15
C PRO A 45 -11.60 21.02 6.69
N LEU A 46 -11.11 21.84 5.76
CA LEU A 46 -11.40 21.68 4.33
C LEU A 46 -10.68 20.44 3.79
N ALA A 47 -9.39 20.26 4.11
CA ALA A 47 -8.65 19.07 3.71
C ALA A 47 -9.29 17.81 4.30
N HIS A 48 -9.79 17.91 5.54
CA HIS A 48 -10.55 16.85 6.18
C HIS A 48 -11.76 16.41 5.35
N ARG A 49 -12.60 17.36 4.92
CA ARG A 49 -13.78 17.07 4.11
C ARG A 49 -13.42 16.42 2.76
N GLU A 50 -12.45 16.99 2.04
CA GLU A 50 -12.07 16.52 0.71
C GLU A 50 -11.42 15.14 0.75
N ILE A 51 -10.56 14.89 1.75
CA ILE A 51 -9.92 13.58 1.94
C ILE A 51 -10.98 12.53 2.32
N THR A 52 -11.89 12.84 3.25
CA THR A 52 -12.98 11.93 3.63
C THR A 52 -13.84 11.59 2.41
N ALA A 53 -14.26 12.58 1.61
CA ALA A 53 -15.05 12.35 0.41
C ALA A 53 -14.31 11.49 -0.64
N ALA A 54 -13.00 11.70 -0.81
CA ALA A 54 -12.18 10.87 -1.70
C ALA A 54 -12.07 9.43 -1.21
N LEU A 55 -11.93 9.21 0.11
CA LEU A 55 -11.87 7.87 0.70
C LEU A 55 -13.22 7.14 0.59
N GLU A 56 -14.33 7.84 0.80
CA GLU A 56 -15.69 7.30 0.60
C GLU A 56 -15.89 6.86 -0.85
N HIS A 57 -15.48 7.69 -1.82
CA HIS A 57 -15.55 7.34 -3.24
C HIS A 57 -14.73 6.08 -3.57
N GLU A 58 -13.51 5.98 -3.03
CA GLU A 58 -12.65 4.81 -3.25
C GLU A 58 -13.27 3.54 -2.67
N ILE A 59 -13.89 3.61 -1.48
CA ILE A 59 -14.64 2.50 -0.90
C ILE A 59 -15.75 2.05 -1.85
N ASP A 60 -16.54 2.98 -2.38
CA ASP A 60 -17.61 2.66 -3.33
C ASP A 60 -17.08 2.00 -4.62
N VAL A 61 -15.90 2.42 -5.10
CA VAL A 61 -15.24 1.79 -6.25
C VAL A 61 -14.81 0.35 -5.91
N LEU A 62 -14.17 0.14 -4.77
CA LEU A 62 -13.70 -1.17 -4.32
C LEU A 62 -14.84 -2.15 -4.05
N GLU A 63 -15.95 -1.68 -3.47
CA GLU A 63 -17.13 -2.53 -3.22
C GLU A 63 -17.82 -2.97 -4.52
N ARG A 64 -17.83 -2.10 -5.54
CA ARG A 64 -18.36 -2.44 -6.87
C ARG A 64 -17.53 -3.50 -7.59
N GLN A 65 -16.23 -3.63 -7.29
CA GLN A 65 -15.39 -4.68 -7.85
C GLN A 65 -15.77 -6.07 -7.28
N SER A 66 -16.29 -6.12 -6.05
CA SER A 66 -16.88 -7.31 -5.42
C SER A 66 -15.97 -8.55 -5.37
N ASP A 67 -14.65 -8.38 -5.51
CA ASP A 67 -13.68 -9.45 -5.28
C ASP A 67 -13.16 -9.43 -3.83
N PRO A 68 -12.64 -10.57 -3.32
CA PRO A 68 -12.25 -10.68 -1.91
C PRO A 68 -11.14 -9.71 -1.50
N LEU A 69 -10.23 -9.35 -2.40
CA LEU A 69 -9.13 -8.44 -2.10
C LEU A 69 -9.64 -6.99 -2.03
N SER A 70 -10.48 -6.59 -2.97
CA SER A 70 -11.07 -5.24 -2.99
C SER A 70 -12.00 -5.00 -1.80
N LEU A 71 -12.78 -6.01 -1.37
CA LEU A 71 -13.58 -5.90 -0.15
C LEU A 71 -12.71 -5.78 1.11
N ALA A 72 -11.58 -6.51 1.18
CA ALA A 72 -10.62 -6.36 2.26
C ALA A 72 -9.97 -4.97 2.26
N ALA A 73 -9.63 -4.44 1.08
CA ALA A 73 -9.11 -3.09 0.90
C ALA A 73 -10.14 -2.03 1.33
N ALA A 74 -11.40 -2.16 0.92
CA ALA A 74 -12.49 -1.27 1.32
C ALA A 74 -12.65 -1.21 2.84
N ASN A 75 -12.63 -2.37 3.51
CA ASN A 75 -12.68 -2.44 4.97
C ASN A 75 -11.45 -1.82 5.65
N ALA A 76 -10.26 -1.95 5.05
CA ALA A 76 -9.07 -1.29 5.56
C ALA A 76 -9.15 0.24 5.41
N VAL A 77 -9.68 0.73 4.28
CA VAL A 77 -9.86 2.17 4.04
C VAL A 77 -10.88 2.78 5.01
N ARG A 78 -11.97 2.06 5.32
CA ARG A 78 -12.96 2.49 6.33
C ARG A 78 -12.37 2.81 7.70
N GLN A 79 -11.30 2.14 8.12
CA GLN A 79 -10.65 2.40 9.41
C GLN A 79 -10.01 3.79 9.51
N TYR A 80 -9.83 4.47 8.37
CA TYR A 80 -9.29 5.82 8.31
C TYR A 80 -10.39 6.89 8.18
N LEU A 81 -11.64 6.49 7.97
CA LEU A 81 -12.75 7.43 8.05
C LEU A 81 -12.94 7.80 9.52
N PRO A 82 -12.90 9.11 9.85
CA PRO A 82 -13.15 9.57 11.21
C PRO A 82 -14.58 9.20 11.62
N GLU A 83 -14.76 8.73 12.86
CA GLU A 83 -16.10 8.63 13.43
C GLU A 83 -16.71 10.03 13.42
N ALA A 84 -17.87 10.19 12.78
CA ALA A 84 -18.59 11.45 12.77
C ALA A 84 -18.95 11.80 14.23
N ALA A 85 -18.22 12.76 14.80
CA ALA A 85 -18.45 13.33 16.13
C ALA A 85 -19.66 14.27 16.14
#